data_AF-A0A6L7SCE0-F1
#
_entry.id   AF-A0A6L7SCE0-F1
#
_cell.length_a   1.000
_cell.length_b   1.000
_cell.length_c   1.000
_cell.angle_alpha   90.00
_cell.angle_beta   90.00
_cell.angle_gamma   90.00
#
_symmetry.space_group_name_H-M   'P 1'
#
loop_
_entity.id
_entity.type
_entity.pdbx_description
1 polymer ?
#
loop_
_entity_poly.entity_id
_entity_poly.type
_entity_poly.pdbx_seq_one_letter_code
_entity_poly.pdbx_strand_id
1 'polypeptide(L)'
;MVPPVLSKSSLVEQPVLRLVWSRAFNWLSKAHEVTFIGYSFPVTDISARTLFSESLKDLPRGDINVVNLSRDDSEAEATRGQYCSVLGEIPEENFHFDGALEWIRNLWLQRDGVWTGASPVDGPWFRPC
;
A
#
# COMPACT_ATOMS: atom_id res chain seq x y z
N MET A 1 12.65 28.49 -9.59
CA MET A 1 12.87 27.03 -9.66
C MET A 1 11.75 26.44 -10.50
N VAL A 2 12.07 25.94 -11.69
CA VAL A 2 11.11 25.24 -12.56
C VAL A 2 11.10 23.78 -12.09
N PRO A 3 9.95 23.15 -11.82
CA PRO A 3 9.93 21.74 -11.47
C PRO A 3 10.46 20.94 -12.67
N PRO A 4 11.25 19.88 -12.46
CA PRO A 4 11.60 19.00 -13.56
C PRO A 4 10.29 18.41 -14.08
N VAL A 5 9.86 18.92 -15.22
CA VAL A 5 8.75 18.35 -15.97
C VAL A 5 9.22 16.94 -16.27
N LEU A 6 8.58 15.95 -15.67
CA LEU A 6 8.62 14.56 -16.13
C LEU A 6 8.11 14.59 -17.57
N SER A 7 9.03 14.85 -18.50
CA SER A 7 8.77 14.86 -19.92
C SER A 7 8.19 13.50 -20.24
N LYS A 8 6.98 13.48 -20.82
CA LYS A 8 6.23 12.27 -21.21
C LYS A 8 7.07 11.25 -22.02
N SER A 9 8.25 11.63 -22.52
CA SER A 9 9.24 10.81 -23.21
C SER A 9 9.94 9.75 -22.32
N SER A 10 10.19 10.03 -21.04
CA SER A 10 11.01 9.15 -20.18
C SER A 10 10.32 7.82 -19.83
N LEU A 11 8.99 7.80 -19.81
CA LEU A 11 8.19 6.58 -19.59
C LEU A 11 8.13 5.68 -20.84
N VAL A 12 8.32 6.25 -22.03
CA VAL A 12 8.38 5.50 -23.30
C VAL A 12 9.77 4.89 -23.51
N GLU A 13 10.82 5.52 -22.97
CA GLU A 13 12.22 5.12 -23.15
C GLU A 13 12.70 4.01 -22.21
N GLN A 14 11.94 3.64 -21.17
CA GLN A 14 12.34 2.61 -20.20
C GLN A 14 11.44 1.36 -20.27
N PRO A 15 11.70 0.43 -21.21
CA PRO A 15 10.91 -0.80 -21.36
C PRO A 15 10.89 -1.65 -20.07
N VAL A 16 11.91 -1.54 -19.22
CA VAL A 16 11.98 -2.21 -17.91
C VAL A 16 10.87 -1.71 -16.97
N LEU A 17 10.64 -0.40 -16.88
CA LEU A 17 9.57 0.14 -16.04
C LEU A 17 8.21 -0.35 -16.53
N ARG A 18 7.97 -0.33 -17.85
CA ARG A 18 6.72 -0.84 -18.42
C ARG A 18 6.47 -2.30 -18.08
N LEU A 19 7.52 -3.14 -18.10
CA LEU A 19 7.43 -4.54 -17.69
C LEU A 19 7.10 -4.67 -16.21
N VAL A 20 7.75 -3.90 -15.34
CA VAL A 20 7.48 -3.90 -13.89
C VAL A 20 6.05 -3.48 -13.60
N TRP A 21 5.58 -2.38 -14.19
CA TRP A 21 4.20 -1.89 -14.04
C TRP A 21 3.17 -2.89 -14.57
N SER A 22 3.41 -3.51 -15.72
CA SER A 22 2.52 -4.54 -16.28
C SER A 22 2.44 -5.78 -15.39
N ARG A 23 3.57 -6.19 -14.79
CA ARG A 23 3.58 -7.29 -13.82
C ARG A 23 2.84 -6.91 -12.55
N ALA A 24 3.10 -5.73 -11.99
CA ALA A 24 2.41 -5.22 -10.81
C ALA A 24 0.90 -5.19 -11.03
N PHE A 25 0.45 -4.68 -12.18
CA PHE A 25 -0.97 -4.67 -12.56
C PHE A 25 -1.59 -6.08 -12.53
N ASN A 26 -0.93 -7.06 -13.17
CA ASN A 26 -1.42 -8.43 -13.26
C ASN A 26 -1.47 -9.13 -11.89
N TRP A 27 -0.51 -8.86 -11.01
CA TRP A 27 -0.52 -9.39 -9.65
C TRP A 27 -1.63 -8.75 -8.82
N LEU A 28 -1.78 -7.43 -8.88
CA LEU A 28 -2.81 -6.70 -8.13
C LEU A 28 -4.22 -7.06 -8.60
N SER A 29 -4.45 -7.22 -9.91
CA SER A 29 -5.76 -7.59 -10.46
C SER A 29 -6.22 -9.01 -10.11
N LYS A 30 -5.34 -9.83 -9.54
CA LYS A 30 -5.63 -11.19 -9.09
C LYS A 30 -5.49 -11.36 -7.58
N ALA A 31 -5.13 -10.30 -6.87
CA ALA A 31 -5.03 -10.34 -5.43
C ALA A 31 -6.43 -10.56 -4.85
N HIS A 32 -6.51 -11.37 -3.79
CA HIS A 32 -7.71 -11.53 -2.99
C HIS A 32 -7.79 -10.53 -1.84
N GLU A 33 -6.64 -9.95 -1.48
CA GLU A 33 -6.51 -8.96 -0.41
C GLU A 33 -5.28 -8.09 -0.72
N VAL A 34 -5.35 -6.80 -0.40
CA VAL A 34 -4.24 -5.86 -0.57
C VAL A 34 -4.07 -5.02 0.68
N THR A 35 -2.86 -5.06 1.26
CA THR A 35 -2.47 -4.17 2.36
C THR A 35 -1.49 -3.11 1.86
N PHE A 36 -1.83 -1.84 2.06
CA PHE A 36 -0.92 -0.72 1.90
C PHE A 36 -0.22 -0.41 3.22
N ILE A 37 1.11 -0.38 3.23
CA ILE A 37 1.89 -0.14 4.45
C ILE A 37 2.76 1.11 4.26
N GLY A 38 2.56 2.13 5.10
CA GLY A 38 3.37 3.36 5.13
C GLY A 38 3.26 4.22 3.87
N TYR A 39 2.23 4.01 3.06
CA TYR A 39 2.00 4.76 1.84
C TYR A 39 0.89 5.80 2.06
N SER A 40 1.22 7.07 1.87
CA SER A 40 0.28 8.19 2.06
C SER A 40 -0.53 8.52 0.82
N PHE A 41 -0.37 7.79 -0.28
CA PHE A 41 -1.12 8.03 -1.52
C PHE A 41 -1.05 9.48 -2.04
N PRO A 42 0.16 10.07 -2.16
CA PRO A 42 0.32 11.48 -2.50
C PRO A 42 -0.33 11.82 -3.85
N VAL A 43 -0.94 13.00 -3.93
CA VAL A 43 -1.64 13.48 -5.14
C VAL A 43 -0.73 13.60 -6.37
N THR A 44 0.58 13.71 -6.16
CA THR A 44 1.58 13.84 -7.22
C THR A 44 1.94 12.53 -7.90
N ASP A 45 1.62 11.37 -7.32
CA ASP A 45 1.95 10.06 -7.90
C ASP A 45 0.86 9.55 -8.84
N ILE A 46 0.73 10.19 -10.00
CA ILE A 46 -0.31 9.89 -10.99
C ILE A 46 -0.21 8.43 -11.47
N SER A 47 1.00 7.91 -11.64
CA SER A 47 1.19 6.53 -12.15
C SER A 47 0.72 5.48 -11.16
N ALA A 48 1.07 5.61 -9.87
CA ALA A 48 0.58 4.68 -8.85
C ALA A 48 -0.93 4.81 -8.67
N ARG A 49 -1.48 6.04 -8.70
CA ARG A 49 -2.93 6.28 -8.64
C ARG A 49 -3.65 5.50 -9.74
N THR A 50 -3.22 5.65 -10.99
CA THR A 50 -3.81 4.92 -12.12
C THR A 50 -3.60 3.41 -12.02
N LEU A 51 -2.41 2.94 -11.57
CA LEU A 51 -2.18 1.52 -11.38
C LEU A 51 -3.21 0.93 -10.40
N PHE A 52 -3.34 1.53 -9.21
CA PHE A 52 -4.19 0.97 -8.15
C PHE A 52 -5.66 1.12 -8.48
N SER A 53 -6.11 2.26 -9.02
CA SER A 53 -7.52 2.44 -9.41
C SER A 53 -7.97 1.42 -10.46
N GLU A 54 -7.11 1.11 -11.43
CA GLU A 54 -7.44 0.18 -12.51
C GLU A 54 -7.26 -1.29 -12.10
N SER A 55 -6.19 -1.61 -11.35
CA SER A 55 -5.91 -3.00 -10.96
C SER A 55 -6.78 -3.49 -9.81
N LEU A 56 -7.22 -2.62 -8.91
CA LEU A 56 -8.04 -2.99 -7.74
C LEU A 56 -9.53 -2.72 -7.95
N LYS A 57 -9.96 -2.38 -9.17
CA LYS A 57 -11.35 -2.05 -9.45
C LYS A 57 -12.33 -3.17 -9.06
N ASP A 58 -11.93 -4.42 -9.28
CA ASP A 58 -12.75 -5.62 -9.07
C ASP A 58 -12.58 -6.22 -7.66
N LEU A 59 -11.62 -5.70 -6.87
CA LEU A 59 -11.36 -6.16 -5.51
C LEU A 59 -12.42 -5.57 -4.55
N PRO A 60 -13.10 -6.38 -3.72
CA PRO A 60 -13.99 -5.86 -2.70
C PRO A 60 -13.28 -4.89 -1.76
N ARG A 61 -13.93 -3.79 -1.40
CA ARG A 61 -13.30 -2.74 -0.57
C ARG A 61 -13.00 -3.19 0.85
N GLY A 62 -13.73 -4.19 1.34
CA GLY A 62 -13.43 -4.87 2.60
C GLY A 62 -12.15 -5.69 2.58
N ASP A 63 -11.57 -5.98 1.41
CA ASP A 63 -10.31 -6.73 1.27
C ASP A 63 -9.09 -5.79 1.06
N ILE A 64 -9.29 -4.49 1.27
CA ILE A 64 -8.22 -3.48 1.20
C ILE A 64 -7.93 -2.98 2.61
N ASN A 65 -6.70 -3.19 3.07
CA ASN A 65 -6.19 -2.74 4.36
C ASN A 65 -5.22 -1.58 4.18
N VAL A 66 -5.33 -0.55 5.03
CA VAL A 66 -4.45 0.62 5.00
C VAL A 66 -3.79 0.77 6.36
N VAL A 67 -2.46 0.64 6.36
CA VAL A 67 -1.65 0.68 7.57
C VAL A 67 -0.70 1.85 7.47
N ASN A 68 -0.90 2.86 8.31
CA ASN A 68 -0.04 4.02 8.36
C ASN A 68 0.25 4.41 9.81
N LEU A 69 1.13 5.38 10.00
CA LEU A 69 1.34 6.00 11.31
C LEU A 69 0.77 7.42 11.25
N SER A 70 -0.25 7.70 12.05
CA SER A 70 -0.81 9.05 12.20
C SER A 70 -0.58 9.54 13.61
N ARG A 71 -0.23 10.83 13.74
CA ARG A 71 0.01 11.47 15.03
C ARG A 71 -1.25 12.01 15.68
N ASP A 72 -2.23 12.35 14.86
CA ASP A 72 -3.51 12.90 15.25
C ASP A 72 -4.64 12.48 14.29
N ASP A 73 -5.88 12.76 14.70
CA ASP A 73 -7.08 12.43 13.94
C ASP A 73 -7.16 13.17 12.60
N SER A 74 -6.52 14.35 12.49
CA SER A 74 -6.53 15.13 11.26
C SER A 74 -5.67 14.48 10.17
N GLU A 75 -4.49 13.98 10.51
CA GLU A 75 -3.63 13.21 9.61
C GLU A 75 -4.28 11.89 9.17
N ALA A 76 -4.96 11.21 10.11
CA ALA A 76 -5.70 9.99 9.82
C ALA A 76 -6.82 10.27 8.82
N GLU A 77 -7.62 11.32 9.04
CA GLU A 77 -8.73 11.68 8.16
C GLU A 77 -8.25 12.14 6.78
N ALA A 78 -7.15 12.89 6.71
CA ALA A 78 -6.54 13.26 5.43
C ALA A 78 -6.11 12.03 4.62
N THR A 79 -5.51 11.04 5.30
CA THR A 79 -5.10 9.77 4.66
C THR A 79 -6.33 8.99 4.19
N ARG A 80 -7.37 8.85 5.03
CA ARG A 80 -8.63 8.20 4.63
C ARG A 80 -9.23 8.84 3.38
N GLY A 81 -9.37 10.16 3.38
CA GLY A 81 -9.89 10.91 2.25
C GLY A 81 -9.10 10.69 0.95
N GLN A 82 -7.77 10.59 1.04
CA GLN A 82 -6.91 10.31 -0.11
C GLN A 82 -7.15 8.91 -0.69
N TYR A 83 -7.21 7.89 0.16
CA TYR A 83 -7.49 6.52 -0.26
C TYR A 83 -8.90 6.40 -0.86
N CYS A 84 -9.91 6.95 -0.17
CA CYS A 84 -11.29 6.92 -0.65
C CYS A 84 -11.48 7.68 -1.98
N SER A 85 -10.71 8.75 -2.21
CA SER A 85 -10.74 9.49 -3.48
C SER A 85 -10.26 8.69 -4.69
N VAL A 86 -9.47 7.64 -4.48
CA VAL A 86 -8.87 6.85 -5.58
C VAL A 86 -9.47 5.46 -5.67
N LEU A 87 -9.67 4.80 -4.53
CA LEU A 87 -10.14 3.43 -4.48
C LEU A 87 -11.65 3.36 -4.23
N GLY A 88 -12.29 4.43 -3.78
CA GLY A 88 -13.69 4.43 -3.33
C GLY A 88 -13.80 4.11 -1.84
N GLU A 89 -15.03 3.94 -1.35
CA GLU A 89 -15.32 3.80 0.07
C GLU A 89 -14.75 2.49 0.65
N ILE A 90 -13.72 2.62 1.50
CA ILE A 90 -13.11 1.52 2.25
C ILE A 90 -13.68 1.55 3.67
N PRO A 91 -14.04 0.40 4.27
CA PRO A 91 -14.56 0.33 5.64
C PRO A 91 -13.57 0.91 6.66
N GLU A 92 -14.08 1.60 7.69
CA GLU A 92 -13.23 2.27 8.69
C GLU A 92 -12.36 1.30 9.48
N GLU A 93 -12.86 0.09 9.72
CA GLU A 93 -12.16 -0.99 10.42
C GLU A 93 -10.87 -1.46 9.71
N ASN A 94 -10.75 -1.18 8.41
CA ASN A 94 -9.58 -1.53 7.60
C ASN A 94 -8.49 -0.46 7.61
N PHE A 95 -8.70 0.66 8.31
CA PHE A 95 -7.70 1.70 8.50
C PHE A 95 -7.02 1.54 9.86
N HIS A 96 -5.72 1.26 9.83
CA HIS A 96 -4.87 1.06 11.00
C HIS A 96 -3.82 2.18 11.06
N PHE A 97 -3.90 3.02 12.10
CA PHE A 97 -3.04 4.20 12.28
C PHE A 97 -2.06 4.08 13.46
N ASP A 98 -2.01 2.91 14.10
CA ASP A 98 -1.10 2.52 15.18
C ASP A 98 0.33 2.20 14.68
N GLY A 99 0.52 2.20 13.36
CA GLY A 99 1.79 1.91 12.71
C GLY A 99 1.98 0.43 12.39
N ALA A 100 2.84 0.17 11.41
CA ALA A 100 3.02 -1.16 10.82
C ALA A 100 3.44 -2.24 11.82
N LEU A 101 4.22 -1.88 12.84
CA LEU A 101 4.75 -2.84 13.81
C LEU A 101 3.66 -3.35 14.76
N GLU A 102 2.80 -2.46 15.25
CA GLU A 102 1.65 -2.82 16.09
C GLU A 102 0.61 -3.60 15.28
N TRP A 103 0.34 -3.17 14.05
CA TRP A 103 -0.56 -3.90 13.16
C TRP A 103 -0.10 -5.34 12.90
N ILE A 104 1.19 -5.54 12.59
CA ILE A 104 1.77 -6.89 12.43
C ILE A 104 1.61 -7.69 13.74
N ARG A 105 1.94 -7.11 14.90
CA ARG A 105 1.77 -7.80 16.21
C ARG A 105 0.33 -8.27 16.40
N ASN A 106 -0.65 -7.42 16.12
CA ASN A 106 -2.06 -7.73 16.26
C ASN A 106 -2.51 -8.85 15.31
N LEU A 107 -2.05 -8.83 14.05
CA LEU A 107 -2.31 -9.92 13.10
C LEU A 107 -1.78 -11.27 13.58
N TRP A 108 -0.57 -11.29 14.14
CA TRP A 108 0.01 -12.52 14.66
C TRP A 108 -0.76 -13.04 15.87
N LEU A 109 -1.16 -12.18 16.80
CA LEU A 109 -1.94 -12.56 17.98
C LEU A 109 -3.33 -13.12 17.61
N GLN A 110 -3.94 -12.62 16.53
CA GLN A 110 -5.23 -13.11 16.02
C GLN A 110 -5.10 -14.45 15.30
N ARG A 111 -3.97 -14.74 14.65
CA ARG A 111 -3.74 -15.98 13.90
C ARG A 111 -3.20 -17.12 14.76
N ASP A 112 -2.26 -16.82 15.65
CA ASP A 112 -1.56 -17.79 16.48
C ASP A 112 -1.54 -17.26 17.92
N GLY A 113 -2.25 -17.91 18.84
CA GLY A 113 -2.54 -17.39 20.18
C GLY A 113 -1.37 -17.11 21.14
N VAL A 114 -0.10 -17.01 20.71
CA VAL A 114 1.05 -16.57 21.53
C VAL A 114 2.18 -16.00 20.64
N TRP A 115 2.59 -14.75 20.86
CA TRP A 115 3.82 -14.17 20.29
C TRP A 115 5.04 -14.61 21.13
N THR A 116 5.96 -15.41 20.57
CA THR A 116 7.16 -15.91 21.28
C THR A 116 8.38 -14.99 21.19
N GLY A 117 8.23 -13.74 20.74
CA GLY A 117 9.28 -12.73 20.84
C GLY A 117 10.48 -12.87 19.89
N ALA A 118 10.43 -13.79 18.92
CA ALA A 118 11.45 -13.85 17.87
C ALA A 118 11.22 -12.73 16.83
N SER A 119 12.27 -11.95 16.56
CA SER A 119 12.25 -10.83 15.61
C SER A 119 12.00 -11.33 14.18
N PRO A 120 11.23 -10.62 13.33
CA PRO A 120 11.00 -11.00 11.93
C PRO A 120 12.26 -11.07 11.06
N VAL A 121 13.38 -10.49 11.54
CA VAL A 121 14.68 -10.51 10.85
C VAL A 121 15.38 -11.87 10.95
N ASP A 122 14.91 -12.77 11.81
CA ASP A 122 15.50 -14.10 12.03
C ASP A 122 14.77 -15.21 11.26
N GLY A 123 13.82 -14.85 10.39
CA GLY A 123 13.11 -15.80 9.52
C GLY A 123 14.01 -16.35 8.41
N PRO A 124 13.78 -17.58 7.92
CA PRO A 124 14.63 -18.25 6.92
C PRO A 124 14.71 -17.55 5.55
N TRP A 125 13.94 -16.47 5.36
CA TRP A 125 13.90 -15.64 4.16
C TRP A 125 14.88 -14.46 4.20
N PHE A 126 15.38 -14.08 5.38
CA PHE A 126 16.38 -13.03 5.55
C PHE A 126 17.77 -13.64 5.47
N ARG A 127 18.36 -13.66 4.27
CA ARG A 127 19.80 -13.91 4.10
C ARG A 127 20.47 -12.57 3.78
N PRO A 128 21.23 -11.96 4.72
CA PRO A 128 22.11 -10.88 4.35
C PRO A 128 23.18 -11.43 3.38
N CYS A 129 23.47 -10.66 2.33
CA CYS A 129 24.57 -10.92 1.40
C CYS A 129 25.92 -10.91 2.12
#